data_AF-A0A1I2F4F7-F1
#
_entry.id   AF-A0A1I2F4F7-F1
#
_cell.length_a   1.000
_cell.length_b   1.000
_cell.length_c   1.000
_cell.angle_alpha   90.00
_cell.angle_beta   90.00
_cell.angle_gamma   90.00
#
_symmetry.space_group_name_H-M   'P 1'
#
loop_
_entity.id
_entity.type
_entity.pdbx_description
1 polymer ?
#
loop_
_entity_poly.entity_id
_entity_poly.type
_entity_poly.pdbx_seq_one_letter_code
_entity_poly.pdbx_strand_id
1 'polypeptide(L)'
;MGSFRKQRAAAPRGFFACEAAGLRWLADAEAVRVVQVLAVDDHGLDLERLEPTSPTIEAARTFGRDLARLHDAGAPAFGSPPPGWEGDGFFGPLDDPYPLVAGEHGTWGAHYSDDRVAHVLDLLGAALPRGARTDLAHVRERLRAGTWDDDDAPARLHGDLWSGNLLWTTGAASGVQAVLIDPAAHGGHRLTDLAMLELFGAPHLDAIFEAYEEAHPLPHAWRDLLGLHQIYPVGMHAVLFGGGYLGQLERLAARYARTDEGEA
;
A
#
# COMPACT_ATOMS: atom_id res chain seq x y z
N MET A 1 21.90 -20.76 2.03
CA MET A 1 21.17 -19.51 1.75
C MET A 1 21.82 -18.40 2.56
N GLY A 2 22.16 -17.28 1.92
CA GLY A 2 22.74 -16.13 2.63
C GLY A 2 21.65 -15.34 3.39
N SER A 3 22.06 -14.51 4.34
CA SER A 3 21.18 -13.57 5.03
C SER A 3 21.44 -12.13 4.60
N PHE A 4 20.43 -11.28 4.75
CA PHE A 4 20.49 -9.83 4.63
C PHE A 4 19.94 -9.21 5.91
N ARG A 5 20.70 -8.31 6.55
CA ARG A 5 20.29 -7.66 7.80
C ARG A 5 19.90 -6.21 7.54
N LYS A 6 18.65 -5.86 7.84
CA LYS A 6 18.22 -4.47 8.01
C LYS A 6 18.51 -4.04 9.44
N GLN A 7 19.18 -2.90 9.62
CA GLN A 7 19.49 -2.39 10.96
C GLN A 7 19.66 -0.88 10.94
N ARG A 8 19.21 -0.22 12.00
CA ARG A 8 19.36 1.22 12.19
C ARG A 8 19.27 1.55 13.67
N ALA A 9 20.32 2.19 14.20
CA ALA A 9 20.40 2.52 15.62
C ALA A 9 19.30 3.51 16.08
N ALA A 10 18.83 4.37 15.16
CA ALA A 10 17.80 5.37 15.42
C ALA A 10 16.39 4.92 15.01
N ALA A 11 16.18 3.65 14.62
CA ALA A 11 14.85 3.16 14.29
C ALA A 11 13.90 3.32 15.49
N PRO A 12 12.64 3.74 15.28
CA PRO A 12 11.66 3.74 16.35
C PRO A 12 11.51 2.36 16.97
N ARG A 13 11.17 2.33 18.26
CA ARG A 13 10.88 1.08 18.97
C ARG A 13 9.77 0.33 18.23
N GLY A 14 10.01 -0.94 17.96
CA GLY A 14 9.03 -1.81 17.33
C GLY A 14 9.00 -1.78 15.81
N PHE A 15 9.78 -0.90 15.14
CA PHE A 15 9.82 -0.82 13.67
C PHE A 15 10.08 -2.19 13.02
N PHE A 16 11.17 -2.86 13.40
CA PHE A 16 11.53 -4.17 12.83
C PHE A 16 10.55 -5.28 13.21
N ALA A 17 9.95 -5.21 14.41
CA ALA A 17 8.95 -6.17 14.85
C ALA A 17 7.63 -6.01 14.07
N CYS A 18 7.22 -4.78 13.77
CA CYS A 18 6.08 -4.46 12.92
C CYS A 18 6.28 -4.98 11.49
N GLU A 19 7.43 -4.69 10.88
CA GLU A 19 7.75 -5.19 9.54
C GLU A 19 7.79 -6.73 9.52
N ALA A 20 8.40 -7.36 10.52
CA ALA A 20 8.42 -8.82 10.63
C ALA A 20 7.02 -9.43 10.79
N ALA A 21 6.12 -8.78 11.54
CA ALA A 21 4.73 -9.20 11.67
C ALA A 21 4.00 -9.09 10.32
N GLY A 22 4.17 -7.98 9.61
CA GLY A 22 3.63 -7.78 8.26
C GLY A 22 4.13 -8.84 7.28
N LEU A 23 5.44 -9.07 7.19
CA LEU A 23 6.03 -10.08 6.31
C LEU A 23 5.49 -11.49 6.58
N ARG A 24 5.41 -11.88 7.86
CA ARG A 24 4.85 -13.19 8.25
C ARG A 24 3.38 -13.30 7.89
N TRP A 25 2.60 -12.26 8.14
CA TRP A 25 1.18 -12.26 7.81
C TRP A 25 0.94 -12.32 6.31
N LEU A 26 1.69 -11.58 5.49
CA LEU A 26 1.58 -11.69 4.04
C LEU A 26 1.99 -13.08 3.54
N ALA A 27 3.06 -13.67 4.10
CA ALA A 27 3.52 -15.00 3.72
C ALA A 27 2.53 -16.12 4.07
N ASP A 28 1.80 -15.99 5.18
CA ASP A 28 0.79 -16.95 5.67
C ASP A 28 -0.38 -17.15 4.70
N ALA A 29 -0.60 -16.22 3.76
CA ALA A 29 -1.59 -16.41 2.70
C ALA A 29 -1.21 -17.50 1.68
N GLU A 30 0.07 -17.90 1.64
CA GLU A 30 0.62 -18.85 0.65
C GLU A 30 0.29 -18.49 -0.82
N ALA A 31 0.05 -17.20 -1.07
CA ALA A 31 -0.48 -16.71 -2.34
C ALA A 31 0.62 -16.14 -3.25
N VAL A 32 1.43 -15.22 -2.71
CA VAL A 32 2.56 -14.59 -3.39
C VAL A 32 3.81 -14.80 -2.55
N ARG A 33 4.98 -14.87 -3.19
CA ARG A 33 6.24 -14.99 -2.46
C ARG A 33 6.53 -13.68 -1.71
N VAL A 34 6.76 -13.78 -0.41
CA VAL A 34 7.17 -12.69 0.48
C VAL A 34 8.51 -13.04 1.08
N VAL A 35 9.45 -12.10 1.19
CA VAL A 35 10.79 -12.38 1.75
C VAL A 35 10.71 -13.03 3.13
N GLN A 36 11.49 -14.09 3.34
CA GLN A 36 11.48 -14.87 4.56
C GLN A 36 12.17 -14.11 5.70
N VAL A 37 11.47 -13.97 6.82
CA VAL A 37 12.04 -13.51 8.09
C VAL A 37 12.83 -14.66 8.74
N LEU A 38 14.13 -14.46 8.96
CA LEU A 38 15.01 -15.41 9.62
C LEU A 38 15.10 -15.14 11.13
N ALA A 39 15.25 -13.88 11.52
CA ALA A 39 15.29 -13.44 12.91
C ALA A 39 14.89 -11.95 13.01
N VAL A 40 14.37 -11.55 14.17
CA VAL A 40 14.06 -10.15 14.48
C VAL A 40 14.46 -9.87 15.92
N ASP A 41 15.07 -8.71 16.15
CA ASP A 41 15.42 -8.18 17.45
C ASP A 41 15.15 -6.66 17.50
N ASP A 42 15.40 -6.03 18.64
CA ASP A 42 15.15 -4.60 18.85
C ASP A 42 16.03 -3.67 17.97
N HIS A 43 17.05 -4.22 17.32
CA HIS A 43 18.06 -3.47 16.56
C HIS A 43 18.11 -3.85 15.07
N GLY A 44 17.40 -4.90 14.66
CA GLY A 44 17.36 -5.29 13.26
C GLY A 44 16.45 -6.45 12.92
N LEU A 45 16.37 -6.67 11.61
CA LEU A 45 15.59 -7.70 10.96
C LEU A 45 16.50 -8.46 9.99
N ASP A 46 16.71 -9.75 10.28
CA ASP A 46 17.44 -10.66 9.40
C ASP A 46 16.46 -11.34 8.45
N LEU A 47 16.69 -11.14 7.16
CA LEU A 47 15.91 -11.66 6.05
C LEU A 47 16.74 -12.63 5.23
N GLU A 48 16.08 -13.51 4.49
CA GLU A 48 16.78 -14.25 3.43
C GLU A 48 17.39 -13.28 2.41
N ARG A 49 18.53 -13.67 1.85
CA ARG A 49 19.14 -12.92 0.75
C ARG A 49 18.50 -13.32 -0.58
N LEU A 50 17.91 -12.34 -1.25
CA LEU A 50 17.38 -12.48 -2.61
C LEU A 50 18.46 -12.11 -3.63
N GLU A 51 18.46 -12.81 -4.77
CA GLU A 51 19.30 -12.50 -5.93
C GLU A 51 18.40 -11.87 -7.01
N PRO A 52 18.53 -10.56 -7.27
CA PRO A 52 17.70 -9.89 -8.26
C PRO A 52 17.97 -10.40 -9.68
N THR A 53 16.91 -10.49 -10.47
CA THR A 53 16.96 -10.78 -11.91
C THR A 53 16.01 -9.85 -12.66
N SER A 54 16.07 -9.86 -13.99
CA SER A 54 15.14 -9.08 -14.81
C SER A 54 13.74 -9.68 -14.79
N PRO A 55 12.68 -8.86 -14.73
CA PRO A 55 11.32 -9.35 -14.85
C PRO A 55 11.05 -9.96 -16.23
N THR A 56 10.06 -10.87 -16.29
CA THR A 56 9.46 -11.31 -17.56
C THR A 56 7.97 -11.06 -17.52
N ILE A 57 7.33 -11.04 -18.70
CA ILE A 57 5.88 -10.84 -18.80
C ILE A 57 5.11 -12.01 -18.17
N GLU A 58 5.63 -13.24 -18.25
CA GLU A 58 5.02 -14.42 -17.62
C GLU A 58 5.09 -14.33 -16.10
N ALA A 59 6.22 -13.86 -15.56
CA ALA A 59 6.38 -13.63 -14.13
C ALA A 59 5.42 -12.53 -13.64
N ALA A 60 5.25 -11.47 -14.43
CA ALA A 60 4.31 -10.38 -14.13
C ALA A 60 2.85 -10.83 -14.13
N ARG A 61 2.44 -11.65 -15.09
CA ARG A 61 1.09 -12.25 -15.09
C ARG A 61 0.87 -13.18 -13.89
N THR A 62 1.90 -13.95 -13.53
CA THR A 62 1.83 -14.82 -12.35
C THR A 62 1.67 -13.99 -11.09
N PHE A 63 2.48 -12.94 -10.95
CA PHE A 63 2.35 -11.98 -9.87
C PHE A 63 0.97 -11.33 -9.78
N GLY A 64 0.36 -10.90 -10.89
CA GLY A 64 -0.98 -10.32 -10.89
C GLY A 64 -2.03 -11.26 -10.27
N ARG A 65 -2.04 -12.54 -10.67
CA ARG A 65 -2.94 -13.55 -10.09
C ARG A 65 -2.64 -13.84 -8.61
N ASP A 66 -1.37 -13.91 -8.27
CA ASP A 66 -0.93 -14.22 -6.91
C ASP A 66 -1.21 -13.05 -5.94
N LEU A 67 -1.13 -11.81 -6.42
CA LEU A 67 -1.54 -10.61 -5.67
C LEU A 67 -3.05 -10.60 -5.41
N ALA A 68 -3.88 -10.98 -6.40
CA ALA A 68 -5.31 -11.12 -6.19
C ALA A 68 -5.62 -12.15 -5.10
N ARG A 69 -4.96 -13.32 -5.12
CA ARG A 69 -5.09 -14.35 -4.07
C ARG A 69 -4.62 -13.86 -2.70
N LEU A 70 -3.56 -13.04 -2.65
CA LEU A 70 -3.11 -12.44 -1.40
C LEU A 70 -4.20 -11.54 -0.82
N HIS A 71 -4.80 -10.68 -1.65
CA HIS A 71 -5.90 -9.81 -1.22
C HIS A 71 -7.12 -10.63 -0.76
N ASP A 72 -7.45 -11.72 -1.45
CA ASP A 72 -8.55 -12.64 -1.11
C ASP A 72 -8.36 -13.40 0.20
N ALA A 73 -7.12 -13.52 0.68
CA ALA A 73 -6.84 -14.09 2.00
C ALA A 73 -7.39 -13.20 3.14
N GLY A 74 -7.75 -11.96 2.84
CA GLY A 74 -8.54 -11.07 3.69
C GLY A 74 -7.81 -10.55 4.93
N ALA A 75 -8.46 -9.56 5.55
CA ALA A 75 -8.04 -8.93 6.79
C ALA A 75 -9.23 -8.79 7.77
N PRO A 76 -8.98 -8.67 9.09
CA PRO A 76 -10.04 -8.52 10.08
C PRO A 76 -10.96 -7.31 9.87
N ALA A 77 -10.41 -6.15 9.51
CA ALA A 77 -11.15 -4.92 9.27
C ALA A 77 -10.37 -3.96 8.35
N PHE A 78 -11.03 -2.92 7.84
CA PHE A 78 -10.29 -1.81 7.21
C PHE A 78 -9.49 -1.07 8.29
N GLY A 79 -8.19 -0.88 8.05
CA GLY A 79 -7.23 -0.29 8.98
C GLY A 79 -6.57 -1.24 9.95
N SER A 80 -7.00 -2.51 10.02
CA SER A 80 -6.50 -3.43 11.05
C SER A 80 -5.02 -3.75 10.82
N PRO A 81 -4.17 -3.74 11.87
CA PRO A 81 -2.78 -4.14 11.73
C PRO A 81 -2.64 -5.65 11.48
N PRO A 82 -1.44 -6.14 11.11
CA PRO A 82 -1.18 -7.58 11.01
C PRO A 82 -1.51 -8.30 12.33
N PRO A 83 -2.12 -9.50 12.30
CA PRO A 83 -2.39 -10.27 13.51
C PRO A 83 -1.13 -10.47 14.37
N GLY A 84 -1.26 -10.18 15.66
CA GLY A 84 -0.15 -10.22 16.62
C GLY A 84 0.67 -8.93 16.73
N TRP A 85 0.33 -7.88 15.96
CA TRP A 85 0.81 -6.52 16.18
C TRP A 85 -0.29 -5.67 16.84
N GLU A 86 0.11 -4.81 17.78
CA GLU A 86 -0.78 -3.88 18.46
C GLU A 86 -0.28 -2.43 18.27
N GLY A 87 -1.21 -1.53 17.95
CA GLY A 87 -0.94 -0.12 17.70
C GLY A 87 -0.63 0.19 16.23
N ASP A 88 -0.20 1.43 16.00
CA ASP A 88 0.11 1.93 14.66
C ASP A 88 1.25 1.14 14.02
N GLY A 89 1.20 1.04 12.70
CA GLY A 89 2.30 0.53 11.89
C GLY A 89 3.31 1.64 11.56
N PHE A 90 4.15 1.37 10.57
CA PHE A 90 5.10 2.34 10.03
C PHE A 90 4.95 2.44 8.51
N PHE A 91 5.08 3.67 7.99
CA PHE A 91 5.08 3.96 6.55
C PHE A 91 6.27 4.87 6.21
N GLY A 92 6.90 4.62 5.06
CA GLY A 92 8.04 5.40 4.59
C GLY A 92 9.39 4.76 4.89
N PRO A 93 10.50 5.46 4.55
CA PRO A 93 11.83 4.89 4.62
C PRO A 93 12.27 4.64 6.07
N LEU A 94 13.12 3.63 6.28
CA LEU A 94 13.73 3.32 7.58
C LEU A 94 14.45 4.52 8.24
N ASP A 95 14.90 5.49 7.43
CA ASP A 95 15.56 6.70 7.92
C ASP A 95 14.61 7.75 8.49
N ASP A 96 13.35 7.77 8.06
CA ASP A 96 12.33 8.74 8.50
C ASP A 96 10.92 8.12 8.42
N PRO A 97 10.63 7.10 9.26
CA PRO A 97 9.35 6.42 9.22
C PRO A 97 8.26 7.21 9.95
N TYR A 98 7.07 7.24 9.37
CA TYR A 98 5.88 7.87 9.95
C TYR A 98 4.92 6.81 10.49
N PRO A 99 4.14 7.10 11.55
CA PRO A 99 3.09 6.20 12.01
C PRO A 99 2.08 5.92 10.89
N LEU A 100 1.83 4.65 10.62
CA LEU A 100 0.68 4.22 9.83
C LEU A 100 -0.47 3.97 10.79
N VAL A 101 -1.38 4.94 10.90
CA VAL A 101 -2.49 4.89 11.87
C VAL A 101 -3.27 3.59 11.70
N ALA A 102 -3.36 2.81 12.78
CA ALA A 102 -4.15 1.60 12.83
C ALA A 102 -5.60 1.91 13.24
N GLY A 103 -6.54 1.09 12.77
CA GLY A 103 -7.97 1.29 13.04
C GLY A 103 -8.77 0.02 12.78
N GLU A 104 -10.05 0.04 13.16
CA GLU A 104 -11.01 -1.02 12.85
C GLU A 104 -12.29 -0.38 12.34
N HIS A 105 -12.44 -0.32 11.01
CA HIS A 105 -13.58 0.31 10.36
C HIS A 105 -14.41 -0.72 9.60
N GLY A 106 -15.73 -0.52 9.64
CA GLY A 106 -16.69 -1.35 8.89
C GLY A 106 -16.83 -0.97 7.41
N THR A 107 -16.38 0.21 7.00
CA THR A 107 -16.34 0.63 5.59
C THR A 107 -14.99 1.23 5.22
N TRP A 108 -14.63 1.12 3.94
CA TRP A 108 -13.34 1.63 3.46
C TRP A 108 -13.27 3.16 3.52
N GLY A 109 -14.34 3.85 3.14
CA GLY A 109 -14.42 5.31 3.12
C GLY A 109 -14.22 5.92 4.49
N ALA A 110 -14.79 5.31 5.55
CA ALA A 110 -14.52 5.73 6.92
C ALA A 110 -13.02 5.60 7.26
N HIS A 111 -12.42 4.42 7.03
CA HIS A 111 -11.00 4.18 7.27
C HIS A 111 -10.10 5.16 6.50
N TYR A 112 -10.30 5.27 5.18
CA TYR A 112 -9.44 6.08 4.33
C TYR A 112 -9.58 7.58 4.66
N SER A 113 -10.78 8.04 5.03
CA SER A 113 -11.01 9.43 5.46
C SER A 113 -10.35 9.74 6.81
N ASP A 114 -10.51 8.86 7.79
CA ASP A 114 -10.17 9.12 9.19
C ASP A 114 -8.71 8.81 9.51
N ASP A 115 -8.13 7.77 8.91
CA ASP A 115 -6.79 7.29 9.25
C ASP A 115 -5.74 7.66 8.21
N ARG A 116 -6.16 7.92 6.95
CA ARG A 116 -5.23 8.19 5.84
C ARG A 116 -5.25 9.66 5.45
N VAL A 117 -6.37 10.15 4.94
CA VAL A 117 -6.46 11.54 4.46
C VAL A 117 -6.36 12.54 5.62
N ALA A 118 -6.96 12.25 6.79
CA ALA A 118 -6.80 13.10 7.97
C ALA A 118 -5.33 13.18 8.42
N HIS A 119 -4.64 12.05 8.44
CA HIS A 119 -3.22 11.99 8.82
C HIS A 119 -2.35 12.88 7.91
N VAL A 120 -2.54 12.80 6.59
CA VAL A 120 -1.86 13.68 5.62
C VAL A 120 -2.17 15.16 5.87
N LEU A 121 -3.42 15.51 6.16
CA LEU A 121 -3.83 16.90 6.46
C LEU A 121 -3.15 17.47 7.71
N ASP A 122 -3.00 16.62 8.73
CA ASP A 122 -2.37 16.97 10.00
C ASP A 122 -0.86 17.14 9.84
N LEU A 123 -0.20 16.19 9.16
CA LEU A 123 1.24 16.23 8.89
C LEU A 123 1.64 17.43 8.02
N LEU A 124 0.91 17.68 6.94
CA LEU A 124 1.23 18.78 6.03
C LEU A 124 0.91 20.15 6.64
N GLY A 125 -0.11 20.26 7.51
CA GLY A 125 -0.40 21.49 8.23
C GLY A 125 -0.38 22.74 7.34
N ALA A 126 0.40 23.75 7.73
CA ALA A 126 0.52 25.00 6.98
C ALA A 126 1.21 24.87 5.61
N ALA A 127 1.91 23.76 5.32
CA ALA A 127 2.55 23.53 4.04
C ALA A 127 1.54 23.22 2.91
N LEU A 128 0.35 22.73 3.27
CA LEU A 128 -0.72 22.47 2.30
C LEU A 128 -1.46 23.77 1.94
N PRO A 129 -1.54 24.15 0.65
CA PRO A 129 -2.27 25.34 0.24
C PRO A 129 -3.75 25.29 0.59
N ARG A 130 -4.34 26.47 0.87
CA ARG A 130 -5.73 26.57 1.38
C ARG A 130 -6.76 25.89 0.47
N GLY A 131 -6.60 25.99 -0.85
CA GLY A 131 -7.49 25.34 -1.82
C GLY A 131 -7.45 23.82 -1.67
N ALA A 132 -6.26 23.23 -1.71
CA ALA A 132 -6.07 21.79 -1.54
C ALA A 132 -6.56 21.29 -0.18
N ARG A 133 -6.41 22.09 0.89
CA ARG A 133 -6.98 21.77 2.21
C ARG A 133 -8.50 21.69 2.18
N THR A 134 -9.17 22.65 1.54
CA THR A 134 -10.63 22.63 1.36
C THR A 134 -11.06 21.43 0.53
N ASP A 135 -10.37 21.16 -0.57
CA ASP A 135 -10.69 20.04 -1.47
C ASP A 135 -10.54 18.69 -0.75
N LEU A 136 -9.44 18.47 -0.01
CA LEU A 136 -9.28 17.27 0.79
C LEU A 136 -10.34 17.15 1.90
N ALA A 137 -10.80 18.25 2.49
CA ALA A 137 -11.90 18.21 3.44
C ALA A 137 -13.21 17.75 2.78
N HIS A 138 -13.50 18.18 1.56
CA HIS A 138 -14.65 17.67 0.79
C HIS A 138 -14.48 16.19 0.39
N VAL A 139 -13.28 15.78 -0.04
CA VAL A 139 -12.98 14.37 -0.32
C VAL A 139 -13.25 13.51 0.92
N ARG A 140 -12.83 13.95 2.11
CA ARG A 140 -13.07 13.25 3.37
C ARG A 140 -14.54 13.11 3.71
N GLU A 141 -15.34 14.14 3.48
CA GLU A 141 -16.79 14.08 3.70
C GLU A 141 -17.44 13.06 2.75
N ARG A 142 -17.08 13.08 1.46
CA ARG A 142 -17.57 12.13 0.47
C ARG A 142 -17.18 10.69 0.77
N LEU A 143 -15.94 10.47 1.21
CA LEU A 143 -15.46 9.16 1.67
C LEU A 143 -16.29 8.65 2.85
N ARG A 144 -16.53 9.48 3.88
CA ARG A 144 -17.37 9.10 5.03
C ARG A 144 -18.83 8.85 4.66
N ALA A 145 -19.33 9.55 3.65
CA ALA A 145 -20.66 9.33 3.10
C ALA A 145 -20.77 8.05 2.25
N GLY A 146 -19.66 7.32 2.04
CA GLY A 146 -19.64 6.08 1.27
C GLY A 146 -19.74 6.27 -0.23
N THR A 147 -19.36 7.45 -0.75
CA THR A 147 -19.45 7.76 -2.20
C THR A 147 -18.71 6.74 -3.08
N TRP A 148 -17.64 6.15 -2.53
CA TRP A 148 -16.77 5.20 -3.21
C TRP A 148 -16.65 3.89 -2.42
N ASP A 149 -17.53 3.65 -1.46
CA ASP A 149 -17.61 2.34 -0.82
C ASP A 149 -18.21 1.33 -1.82
N ASP A 150 -17.67 0.12 -1.82
CA ASP A 150 -18.20 -1.01 -2.55
C ASP A 150 -18.36 -2.23 -1.61
N ASP A 151 -18.72 -3.37 -2.19
CA ASP A 151 -18.94 -4.62 -1.46
C ASP A 151 -17.63 -5.41 -1.22
N ASP A 152 -16.45 -4.87 -1.57
CA ASP A 152 -15.19 -5.56 -1.34
C ASP A 152 -14.92 -5.70 0.17
N ALA A 153 -14.53 -6.90 0.58
CA ALA A 153 -14.06 -7.14 1.94
C ALA A 153 -12.67 -6.51 2.16
N PRO A 154 -12.28 -6.22 3.42
CA PRO A 154 -10.92 -5.79 3.73
C PRO A 154 -9.88 -6.78 3.21
N ALA A 155 -9.06 -6.32 2.28
CA ALA A 155 -7.97 -7.06 1.70
C ALA A 155 -6.73 -7.00 2.60
N ARG A 156 -5.93 -8.06 2.57
CA ARG A 156 -4.60 -8.10 3.16
C ARG A 156 -3.61 -7.34 2.28
N LEU A 157 -3.38 -6.06 2.56
CA LEU A 157 -2.50 -5.22 1.74
C LEU A 157 -1.04 -5.39 2.10
N HIS A 158 -0.18 -5.28 1.08
CA HIS A 158 1.22 -4.94 1.26
C HIS A 158 1.38 -3.51 1.82
N GLY A 159 0.57 -2.56 1.34
CA GLY A 159 0.43 -1.21 1.90
C GLY A 159 1.49 -0.20 1.47
N ASP A 160 2.61 -0.66 0.92
CA ASP A 160 3.63 0.17 0.26
C ASP A 160 4.13 -0.47 -1.06
N LEU A 161 3.20 -0.93 -1.91
CA LEU A 161 3.52 -1.78 -3.06
C LEU A 161 3.92 -0.98 -4.31
N TRP A 162 5.10 -0.36 -4.29
CA TRP A 162 5.70 0.25 -5.48
C TRP A 162 6.78 -0.66 -6.08
N SER A 163 7.32 -0.30 -7.25
CA SER A 163 8.29 -1.13 -7.98
C SER A 163 9.58 -1.44 -7.22
N GLY A 164 9.99 -0.60 -6.26
CA GLY A 164 11.12 -0.86 -5.38
C GLY A 164 10.89 -2.00 -4.38
N ASN A 165 9.62 -2.23 -4.01
CA ASN A 165 9.21 -3.27 -3.06
C ASN A 165 8.72 -4.56 -3.74
N LEU A 166 8.76 -4.58 -5.09
CA LEU A 166 8.48 -5.73 -5.94
C LEU A 166 9.79 -6.24 -6.57
N LEU A 167 10.47 -7.14 -5.88
CA LEU A 167 11.71 -7.75 -6.39
C LEU A 167 11.43 -8.93 -7.31
N TRP A 168 12.27 -9.11 -8.32
CA TRP A 168 12.23 -10.27 -9.21
C TRP A 168 13.42 -11.16 -8.92
N THR A 169 13.21 -12.45 -8.73
CA THR A 169 14.29 -13.42 -8.47
C THR A 169 14.12 -14.69 -9.29
N THR A 170 15.20 -15.47 -9.42
CA THR A 170 15.15 -16.78 -10.04
C THR A 170 14.56 -17.79 -9.04
N GLY A 171 13.40 -18.36 -9.36
CA GLY A 171 12.70 -19.34 -8.53
C GLY A 171 13.26 -20.76 -8.61
N ALA A 172 12.87 -21.59 -7.64
CA ALA A 172 13.34 -22.96 -7.49
C ALA A 172 13.04 -23.88 -8.70
N ALA A 173 12.02 -23.53 -9.49
CA ALA A 173 11.61 -24.26 -10.69
C ALA A 173 12.16 -23.66 -12.00
N SER A 174 13.27 -22.90 -11.95
CA SER A 174 13.99 -22.28 -13.09
C SER A 174 13.32 -21.10 -13.80
N GLY A 175 12.22 -20.55 -13.27
CA GLY A 175 11.54 -19.35 -13.79
C GLY A 175 11.77 -18.11 -12.93
N VAL A 176 11.57 -16.92 -13.51
CA VAL A 176 11.54 -15.65 -12.75
C VAL A 176 10.25 -15.58 -11.93
N GLN A 177 10.33 -15.13 -10.69
CA GLN A 177 9.18 -14.92 -9.80
C GLN A 177 9.28 -13.55 -9.10
N ALA A 178 8.13 -12.96 -8.80
CA ALA A 178 8.02 -11.78 -7.95
C ALA A 178 8.17 -12.14 -6.47
N VAL A 179 8.79 -11.27 -5.69
CA VAL A 179 8.94 -11.37 -4.23
C VAL A 179 8.66 -10.01 -3.60
N LEU A 180 7.74 -9.98 -2.64
CA LEU A 180 7.39 -8.78 -1.89
C LEU A 180 8.38 -8.54 -0.73
N ILE A 181 8.76 -7.28 -0.53
CA ILE A 181 9.66 -6.83 0.54
C ILE A 181 9.16 -5.50 1.13
N ASP A 182 9.61 -5.16 2.35
CA ASP A 182 9.34 -3.84 2.96
C ASP A 182 7.85 -3.45 3.04
N PRO A 183 6.97 -4.30 3.60
CA PRO A 183 5.55 -3.99 3.67
C PRO A 183 5.23 -2.98 4.76
N ALA A 184 4.24 -2.13 4.47
CA ALA A 184 3.46 -1.39 5.45
C ALA A 184 2.11 -2.11 5.65
N ALA A 185 2.15 -3.40 5.98
CA ALA A 185 1.01 -4.31 5.87
C ALA A 185 -0.15 -3.93 6.79
N HIS A 186 -1.37 -3.92 6.26
CA HIS A 186 -2.61 -3.67 6.99
C HIS A 186 -3.83 -4.16 6.21
N GLY A 187 -4.99 -4.20 6.87
CA GLY A 187 -6.28 -4.40 6.20
C GLY A 187 -6.70 -3.14 5.46
N GLY A 188 -7.11 -3.26 4.19
CA GLY A 188 -7.49 -2.10 3.39
C GLY A 188 -8.20 -2.48 2.09
N HIS A 189 -8.38 -1.52 1.20
CA HIS A 189 -9.00 -1.78 -0.11
C HIS A 189 -7.95 -2.17 -1.14
N ARG A 190 -8.18 -3.28 -1.86
CA ARG A 190 -7.21 -3.91 -2.78
C ARG A 190 -6.70 -3.00 -3.90
N LEU A 191 -7.49 -2.03 -4.33
CA LEU A 191 -7.05 -1.00 -5.29
C LEU A 191 -5.87 -0.16 -4.78
N THR A 192 -5.61 -0.09 -3.48
CA THR A 192 -4.52 0.70 -2.90
C THR A 192 -3.15 0.19 -3.36
N ASP A 193 -2.94 -1.12 -3.34
CA ASP A 193 -1.69 -1.74 -3.80
C ASP A 193 -1.54 -1.61 -5.33
N LEU A 194 -2.63 -1.75 -6.09
CA LEU A 194 -2.61 -1.53 -7.55
C LEU A 194 -2.33 -0.07 -7.92
N ALA A 195 -2.86 0.87 -7.13
CA ALA A 195 -2.63 2.29 -7.31
C ALA A 195 -1.18 2.69 -7.03
N MET A 196 -0.51 2.02 -6.08
CA MET A 196 0.92 2.18 -5.81
C MET A 196 1.80 1.65 -6.94
N LEU A 197 1.44 0.51 -7.53
CA LEU A 197 2.14 -0.03 -8.71
C LEU A 197 2.04 0.90 -9.93
N GLU A 198 0.89 1.57 -10.12
CA GLU A 198 0.70 2.56 -11.18
C GLU A 198 1.50 3.84 -10.90
N LEU A 199 1.39 4.38 -9.68
CA LEU A 199 1.95 5.68 -9.31
C LEU A 199 3.46 5.79 -9.58
N PHE A 200 4.20 4.71 -9.30
CA PHE A 200 5.66 4.66 -9.48
C PHE A 200 6.10 3.79 -10.66
N GLY A 201 5.15 3.17 -11.35
CA GLY A 201 5.36 2.28 -12.49
C GLY A 201 6.02 0.95 -12.12
N ALA A 202 5.31 -0.16 -12.37
CA ALA A 202 5.87 -1.50 -12.28
C ALA A 202 6.24 -2.06 -13.67
N PRO A 203 7.28 -2.90 -13.79
CA PRO A 203 7.56 -3.63 -15.03
C PRO A 203 6.37 -4.47 -15.46
N HIS A 204 5.98 -4.35 -16.74
CA HIS A 204 4.84 -5.07 -17.31
C HIS A 204 3.50 -4.81 -16.60
N LEU A 205 3.29 -3.59 -16.10
CA LEU A 205 2.09 -3.18 -15.34
C LEU A 205 0.77 -3.64 -15.95
N ASP A 206 0.57 -3.46 -17.26
CA ASP A 206 -0.67 -3.89 -17.93
C ASP A 206 -0.90 -5.40 -17.80
N ALA A 207 0.16 -6.21 -17.91
CA ALA A 207 0.06 -7.66 -17.76
C ALA A 207 -0.21 -8.08 -16.30
N ILE A 208 0.25 -7.29 -15.32
CA ILE A 208 -0.11 -7.47 -13.90
C ILE A 208 -1.60 -7.19 -13.73
N PHE A 209 -2.10 -6.06 -14.24
CA PHE A 209 -3.49 -5.66 -14.13
C PHE A 209 -4.46 -6.62 -14.83
N GLU A 210 -4.16 -7.02 -16.07
CA GLU A 210 -4.95 -8.02 -16.80
C GLU A 210 -5.06 -9.33 -16.02
N ALA A 211 -3.92 -9.86 -15.54
CA ALA A 211 -3.91 -11.13 -14.84
C ALA A 211 -4.52 -11.05 -13.43
N TYR A 212 -4.43 -9.89 -12.78
CA TYR A 212 -5.14 -9.62 -11.53
C TYR A 212 -6.65 -9.61 -11.74
N GLU A 213 -7.14 -8.87 -12.74
CA GLU A 213 -8.56 -8.74 -13.07
C GLU A 213 -9.17 -10.08 -13.52
N GLU A 214 -8.39 -10.94 -14.18
CA GLU A 214 -8.76 -12.33 -14.50
C GLU A 214 -9.01 -13.17 -13.24
N ALA A 215 -8.20 -13.00 -12.18
CA ALA A 215 -8.31 -13.77 -10.95
C ALA A 215 -9.39 -13.20 -10.00
N HIS A 216 -9.48 -11.88 -9.91
CA HIS A 216 -10.48 -11.18 -9.13
C HIS A 216 -10.95 -9.92 -9.88
N PRO A 217 -12.17 -9.91 -10.44
CA PRO A 217 -12.70 -8.79 -11.20
C PRO A 217 -12.60 -7.47 -10.45
N LEU A 218 -12.12 -6.42 -11.13
CA LEU A 218 -12.01 -5.08 -10.54
C LEU A 218 -13.34 -4.32 -10.68
N PRO A 219 -13.60 -3.32 -9.81
CA PRO A 219 -14.82 -2.52 -9.91
C PRO A 219 -14.92 -1.81 -11.27
N HIS A 220 -16.14 -1.47 -11.67
CA HIS A 220 -16.34 -0.68 -12.89
C HIS A 220 -15.55 0.64 -12.81
N ALA A 221 -14.89 1.02 -13.91
CA ALA A 221 -14.07 2.23 -13.97
C ALA A 221 -12.99 2.32 -12.87
N TRP A 222 -12.47 1.19 -12.35
CA TRP A 222 -11.45 1.17 -11.30
C TRP A 222 -10.21 2.03 -11.60
N ARG A 223 -9.86 2.21 -12.88
CA ARG A 223 -8.76 3.10 -13.29
C ARG A 223 -8.99 4.56 -12.88
N ASP A 224 -10.24 5.00 -12.87
CA ASP A 224 -10.61 6.33 -12.38
C ASP A 224 -10.57 6.44 -10.85
N LEU A 225 -10.59 5.31 -10.14
CA LEU A 225 -10.45 5.25 -8.68
C LEU A 225 -8.99 5.22 -8.23
N LEU A 226 -8.04 4.80 -9.06
CA LEU A 226 -6.62 4.72 -8.67
C LEU A 226 -6.10 6.04 -8.10
N GLY A 227 -6.45 7.17 -8.71
CA GLY A 227 -6.05 8.49 -8.20
C GLY A 227 -6.58 8.79 -6.79
N LEU A 228 -7.74 8.24 -6.40
CA LEU A 228 -8.29 8.39 -5.05
C LEU A 228 -7.44 7.61 -4.05
N HIS A 229 -7.09 6.37 -4.40
CA HIS A 229 -6.17 5.51 -3.64
C HIS A 229 -4.73 6.05 -3.60
N GLN A 230 -4.36 6.96 -4.51
CA GLN A 230 -3.05 7.63 -4.52
C GLN A 230 -2.98 8.85 -3.60
N ILE A 231 -4.10 9.37 -3.08
CA ILE A 231 -4.09 10.55 -2.20
C ILE A 231 -3.17 10.35 -0.99
N TYR A 232 -3.28 9.21 -0.31
CA TYR A 232 -2.44 8.92 0.85
C TYR A 232 -0.95 8.81 0.49
N PRO A 233 -0.51 7.92 -0.43
CA PRO A 233 0.91 7.80 -0.73
C PRO A 233 1.51 9.07 -1.34
N VAL A 234 0.79 9.79 -2.23
CA VAL A 234 1.25 11.10 -2.73
C VAL A 234 1.34 12.11 -1.59
N GLY A 235 0.39 12.10 -0.66
CA GLY A 235 0.40 12.95 0.53
C GLY A 235 1.61 12.67 1.43
N MET A 236 1.92 11.42 1.70
CA MET A 236 3.11 11.03 2.46
C MET A 236 4.41 11.40 1.74
N HIS A 237 4.47 11.26 0.41
CA HIS A 237 5.61 11.75 -0.37
C HIS A 237 5.73 13.28 -0.33
N ALA A 238 4.61 14.01 -0.26
CA ALA A 238 4.62 15.45 -0.06
C ALA A 238 5.13 15.83 1.34
N VAL A 239 4.86 15.04 2.38
CA VAL A 239 5.43 15.22 3.72
C VAL A 239 6.94 14.98 3.69
N LEU A 240 7.38 13.86 3.11
CA LEU A 240 8.78 13.43 3.09
C LEU A 240 9.67 14.30 2.19
N PHE A 241 9.17 14.70 1.02
CA PHE A 241 9.98 15.28 -0.05
C PHE A 241 9.49 16.65 -0.54
N GLY A 242 8.26 17.05 -0.19
CA GLY A 242 7.66 18.31 -0.62
C GLY A 242 7.57 18.44 -2.15
N GLY A 243 7.75 19.68 -2.63
CA GLY A 243 7.94 19.96 -4.06
C GLY A 243 6.80 19.47 -4.96
N GLY A 244 7.14 18.70 -6.00
CA GLY A 244 6.20 18.25 -7.02
C GLY A 244 5.03 17.40 -6.48
N TYR A 245 5.25 16.68 -5.37
CA TYR A 245 4.22 15.87 -4.73
C TYR A 245 3.10 16.71 -4.11
N LEU A 246 3.41 17.90 -3.59
CA LEU A 246 2.38 18.83 -3.14
C LEU A 246 1.45 19.18 -4.30
N GLY A 247 1.99 19.66 -5.42
CA GLY A 247 1.18 20.00 -6.59
C GLY A 247 0.41 18.81 -7.17
N GLN A 248 0.93 17.58 -7.07
CA GLN A 248 0.20 16.38 -7.45
C GLN A 248 -0.98 16.10 -6.50
N LEU A 249 -0.77 16.21 -5.19
CA LEU A 249 -1.82 16.07 -4.20
C LEU A 249 -2.95 17.09 -4.42
N GLU A 250 -2.62 18.34 -4.77
CA GLU A 250 -3.64 19.36 -5.08
C GLU A 250 -4.52 18.95 -6.27
N ARG A 251 -3.91 18.40 -7.32
CA ARG A 251 -4.67 17.94 -8.51
C ARG A 251 -5.57 16.76 -8.19
N LEU A 252 -5.10 15.82 -7.37
CA LEU A 252 -5.92 14.69 -6.90
C LEU A 252 -7.07 15.18 -6.03
N ALA A 253 -6.78 16.04 -5.05
CA ALA A 253 -7.79 16.63 -4.18
C ALA A 253 -8.88 17.35 -5.00
N ALA A 254 -8.50 18.24 -5.91
CA ALA A 254 -9.44 18.95 -6.77
C ALA A 254 -10.25 18.01 -7.68
N ARG A 255 -9.65 16.92 -8.18
CA ARG A 255 -10.36 15.92 -8.99
C ARG A 255 -11.51 15.29 -8.22
N TYR A 256 -11.26 14.81 -7.00
CA TYR A 256 -12.23 14.06 -6.20
C TYR A 256 -13.07 14.94 -5.25
N ALA A 257 -12.76 16.23 -5.11
CA ALA A 257 -13.59 17.17 -4.35
C ALA A 257 -14.86 17.59 -5.11
N ARG A 258 -14.82 17.59 -6.45
CA ARG A 258 -15.95 18.02 -7.29
C ARG A 258 -17.10 17.01 -7.20
N THR A 259 -18.27 17.47 -6.77
CA THR A 259 -19.53 16.75 -6.99
C THR A 259 -19.84 16.76 -8.48
N ASP A 260 -20.34 15.64 -9.02
CA ASP A 260 -20.84 15.61 -10.39
C ASP A 260 -22.08 16.52 -10.49
N GLU A 261 -21.88 17.82 -10.71
CA GLU A 261 -22.93 18.70 -11.19
C GLU A 261 -23.14 18.40 -12.68
N GLY A 262 -23.89 17.35 -13.01
CA GLY A 262 -24.05 17.01 -14.43
C GLY A 262 -24.88 15.81 -14.88
N GLU A 263 -25.61 15.11 -14.02
CA GLU A 263 -26.61 14.13 -14.48
C GLU A 263 -27.97 14.42 -13.84
N ALA A 264 -28.72 15.32 -14.49
CA ALA A 264 -30.16 15.50 -14.34
C ALA A 264 -30.85 15.05 -15.64
#